data_AF-A0A3L6MUT7-F1
#
_entry.id   AF-A0A3L6MUT7-F1
#
_cell.length_a   1.000
_cell.length_b   1.000
_cell.length_c   1.000
_cell.angle_alpha   90.00
_cell.angle_beta   90.00
_cell.angle_gamma   90.00
#
_symmetry.space_group_name_H-M   'P 1'
#
loop_
_entity.id
_entity.type
_entity.pdbx_description
1 polymer ?
#
loop_
_entity_poly.entity_id
_entity_poly.type
_entity_poly.pdbx_seq_one_letter_code
_entity_poly.pdbx_strand_id
1 'polypeptide(L)'
;MATPTSQEPSQLSPEQMQLYETIRHFLYTRKRDVRMPAVAKTVLEVSIQKHMAKYELEFLDNDERLHVALPLKVCGEDSYEVYLSLKEMRDAVEKANLSTFFHSDETQLSRKMIQMTQVRIPQLQNLNATTGKEGERIKAEQRQLEIHEKAIA
;
A
#
# COMPACT_ATOMS: atom_id res chain seq x y z
N MET A 1 46.51 -5.63 3.44
CA MET A 1 45.32 -5.95 2.63
C MET A 1 44.12 -5.89 3.55
N ALA A 2 43.24 -4.90 3.36
CA ALA A 2 42.05 -4.74 4.19
C ALA A 2 40.88 -5.46 3.52
N THR A 3 40.26 -6.38 4.25
CA THR A 3 39.05 -7.13 3.90
C THR A 3 37.90 -6.16 3.62
N PRO A 4 37.06 -6.37 2.58
CA PRO A 4 35.92 -5.49 2.35
C PRO A 4 34.91 -5.69 3.48
N THR A 5 34.57 -4.60 4.14
CA THR A 5 33.54 -4.52 5.17
C THR A 5 32.26 -5.16 4.62
N SER A 6 31.81 -6.21 5.31
CA SER A 6 30.49 -6.79 5.12
C SER A 6 29.48 -5.65 5.23
N GLN A 7 28.79 -5.34 4.13
CA GLN A 7 27.64 -4.44 4.17
C GLN A 7 26.57 -5.18 4.99
N GLU A 8 26.45 -4.83 6.26
CA GLU A 8 25.23 -5.13 7.00
C GLU A 8 24.04 -4.63 6.16
N PRO A 9 22.95 -5.41 6.05
CA PRO A 9 21.74 -4.91 5.39
C PRO A 9 21.32 -3.65 6.13
N SER A 10 21.28 -2.53 5.42
CA SER A 10 20.95 -1.21 5.98
C SER A 10 19.68 -1.31 6.82
N GLN A 11 19.83 -1.25 8.15
CA GLN A 11 18.70 -1.23 9.06
C GLN A 11 17.86 0.00 8.76
N LEU A 12 16.55 -0.18 8.61
CA LEU A 12 15.60 0.91 8.38
C LEU A 12 15.64 1.88 9.56
N SER A 13 15.53 3.18 9.28
CA SER A 13 15.43 4.16 10.36
C SER A 13 14.12 3.97 11.16
N PRO A 14 14.05 4.37 12.43
CA PRO A 14 12.81 4.31 13.21
C PRO A 14 11.63 5.03 12.53
N GLU A 15 11.91 6.12 11.82
CA GLU A 15 10.93 6.88 11.05
C GLU A 15 10.40 6.08 9.86
N GLN A 16 11.27 5.31 9.18
CA GLN A 16 10.87 4.42 8.09
C GLN A 16 10.07 3.23 8.60
N MET A 17 10.46 2.64 9.74
CA MET A 17 9.69 1.57 10.39
C MET A 17 8.29 2.06 10.76
N GLN A 18 8.19 3.24 11.37
CA GLN A 18 6.90 3.82 11.75
C GLN A 18 6.04 4.16 10.52
N LEU A 19 6.66 4.66 9.45
CA LEU A 19 5.99 4.92 8.18
C LEU A 19 5.45 3.62 7.58
N TYR A 20 6.23 2.54 7.56
CA TYR A 20 5.80 1.24 7.04
C TYR A 20 4.70 0.60 7.88
N GLU A 21 4.78 0.67 9.21
CA GLU A 21 3.70 0.25 10.10
C GLU A 21 2.42 1.07 9.87
N THR A 22 2.54 2.36 9.58
CA THR A 22 1.37 3.17 9.24
C THR A 22 0.81 2.76 7.87
N ILE A 23 1.66 2.49 6.90
CA ILE A 23 1.27 2.18 5.53
C ILE A 23 0.63 0.80 5.41
N ARG A 24 1.06 -0.19 6.19
CA ARG A 24 0.61 -1.58 6.00
C ARG A 24 -0.88 -1.80 6.28
N HIS A 25 -1.54 -0.95 7.07
CA HIS A 25 -2.90 -1.19 7.54
C HIS A 25 -3.96 -0.39 6.79
N PHE A 26 -4.97 -1.04 6.25
CA PHE A 26 -6.08 -0.39 5.53
C PHE A 26 -7.39 -0.67 6.22
N LEU A 27 -8.15 0.38 6.49
CA LEU A 27 -9.48 0.29 7.07
C LEU A 27 -10.51 0.69 6.02
N TYR A 28 -11.49 -0.19 5.86
CA TYR A 28 -12.65 0.02 5.03
C TYR A 28 -13.90 -0.01 5.89
N THR A 29 -14.90 0.78 5.53
CA THR A 29 -16.17 0.87 6.25
C THR A 29 -17.31 0.38 5.37
N ARG A 30 -18.25 -0.33 5.96
CA ARG A 30 -19.39 -0.91 5.25
C ARG A 30 -20.32 0.18 4.72
N LYS A 31 -20.63 0.10 3.43
CA LYS A 31 -21.66 0.94 2.80
C LYS A 31 -23.05 0.58 3.36
N ARG A 32 -23.66 1.51 4.10
CA ARG A 32 -24.95 1.30 4.78
C ARG A 32 -26.13 1.08 3.82
N ASP A 33 -26.05 1.66 2.63
CA ASP A 33 -27.06 1.63 1.57
C ASP A 33 -27.00 0.36 0.71
N VAL A 34 -25.86 -0.33 0.66
CA VAL A 34 -25.70 -1.57 -0.09
C VAL A 34 -26.11 -2.74 0.78
N ARG A 35 -27.19 -3.45 0.44
CA ARG A 35 -27.53 -4.73 1.11
C ARG A 35 -26.57 -5.84 0.68
N MET A 36 -26.17 -6.68 1.64
CA MET A 36 -25.39 -7.89 1.38
C MET A 36 -26.23 -9.12 1.75
N PRO A 37 -27.05 -9.64 0.81
CA PRO A 37 -27.80 -10.88 1.05
C PRO A 37 -26.84 -12.06 1.25
N ALA A 38 -27.32 -13.15 1.85
CA ALA A 38 -26.51 -14.33 2.16
C ALA A 38 -25.72 -14.87 0.95
N VAL A 39 -26.36 -14.92 -0.23
CA VAL A 39 -25.70 -15.33 -1.49
C VAL A 39 -24.54 -14.39 -1.86
N ALA A 40 -24.72 -13.08 -1.69
CA ALA A 40 -23.64 -12.11 -1.95
C ALA A 40 -22.49 -12.25 -0.95
N LYS A 41 -22.79 -12.55 0.32
CA LYS A 41 -21.76 -12.84 1.33
C LYS A 41 -20.91 -14.05 0.93
N THR A 42 -21.53 -15.16 0.52
CA THR A 42 -20.80 -16.34 0.05
C THR A 42 -19.96 -16.05 -1.20
N VAL A 43 -20.49 -15.29 -2.16
CA VAL A 43 -19.72 -14.88 -3.36
C VAL A 43 -18.53 -14.01 -2.98
N LEU A 44 -18.72 -13.09 -2.04
CA LEU A 44 -17.64 -12.24 -1.53
C LEU A 44 -16.55 -13.05 -0.85
N GLU A 45 -16.92 -14.01 0.02
CA GLU A 45 -15.97 -14.91 0.69
C GLU A 45 -15.11 -15.70 -0.31
N VAL A 46 -15.74 -16.28 -1.34
CA VAL A 46 -15.02 -16.99 -2.41
C VAL A 46 -14.09 -16.05 -3.19
N SER A 47 -14.53 -14.83 -3.45
CA SER A 47 -13.75 -13.81 -4.16
C SER A 47 -12.52 -13.37 -3.34
N ILE A 48 -12.71 -13.16 -2.03
CA ILE A 48 -11.62 -12.87 -1.08
C ILE A 48 -10.61 -14.01 -1.07
N GLN A 49 -11.07 -15.26 -0.95
CA GLN A 49 -10.17 -16.43 -0.99
C GLN A 49 -9.37 -16.50 -2.30
N LYS A 50 -9.96 -16.11 -3.42
CA LYS A 50 -9.29 -16.15 -4.73
C LYS A 50 -8.27 -15.02 -4.91
N HIS A 51 -8.60 -13.81 -4.48
CA HIS A 51 -7.85 -12.60 -4.84
C HIS A 51 -7.02 -12.02 -3.70
N MET A 52 -7.38 -12.32 -2.45
CA MET A 52 -6.79 -11.70 -1.27
C MET A 52 -6.15 -12.67 -0.28
N ALA A 53 -6.00 -13.95 -0.62
CA ALA A 53 -5.42 -14.97 0.25
C ALA A 53 -4.03 -14.65 0.84
N LYS A 54 -3.26 -13.76 0.19
CA LYS A 54 -1.93 -13.35 0.65
C LYS A 54 -1.94 -12.21 1.68
N TYR A 55 -3.09 -11.57 1.91
CA TYR A 55 -3.22 -10.45 2.84
C TYR A 55 -3.90 -10.94 4.12
N GLU A 56 -3.64 -10.27 5.24
CA GLU A 56 -4.41 -10.51 6.47
C GLU A 56 -5.71 -9.68 6.38
N LEU A 57 -6.86 -10.34 6.53
CA LEU A 57 -8.16 -9.67 6.52
C LEU A 57 -8.90 -9.96 7.83
N GLU A 58 -9.43 -8.90 8.44
CA GLU A 58 -10.21 -9.00 9.67
C GLU A 58 -11.50 -8.20 9.53
N PHE A 59 -12.64 -8.88 9.72
CA PHE A 59 -13.95 -8.23 9.83
C PHE A 59 -14.16 -7.79 11.27
N LEU A 60 -14.41 -6.50 11.46
CA LEU A 60 -14.56 -5.84 12.75
C LEU A 60 -16.00 -5.34 12.93
N ASP A 61 -16.42 -5.24 14.19
CA ASP A 61 -17.71 -4.67 14.60
C ASP A 61 -18.91 -5.25 13.83
N ASN A 62 -19.06 -6.58 13.83
CA ASN A 62 -20.15 -7.27 13.12
C ASN A 62 -20.21 -6.95 11.61
N ASP A 63 -19.07 -7.03 10.92
CA ASP A 63 -18.92 -6.75 9.49
C ASP A 63 -19.12 -5.26 9.10
N GLU A 64 -19.17 -4.33 10.06
CA GLU A 64 -19.24 -2.88 9.78
C GLU A 64 -17.91 -2.30 9.32
N ARG A 65 -16.79 -2.90 9.74
CA ARG A 65 -15.44 -2.50 9.34
C ARG A 65 -14.68 -3.70 8.79
N LEU A 66 -13.83 -3.44 7.82
CA LEU A 66 -12.91 -4.42 7.26
C LEU A 66 -11.50 -3.86 7.37
N HIS A 67 -10.63 -4.60 8.05
CA HIS A 67 -9.21 -4.34 8.10
C HIS A 67 -8.49 -5.24 7.10
N VAL A 68 -7.57 -4.67 6.34
CA VAL A 68 -6.68 -5.38 5.42
C VAL A 68 -5.27 -4.97 5.75
N ALA A 69 -4.39 -5.94 6.07
CA ALA A 69 -2.98 -5.67 6.31
C ALA A 69 -2.11 -6.22 5.17
N LEU A 70 -1.17 -5.38 4.71
CA LEU A 70 -0.10 -5.78 3.82
C LEU A 70 0.91 -6.66 4.57
N PRO A 71 1.33 -7.78 3.98
CA PRO A 71 2.35 -8.66 4.54
C PRO A 71 3.76 -8.09 4.30
N LEU A 72 4.03 -6.86 4.76
CA LEU A 72 5.33 -6.22 4.58
C LEU A 72 6.36 -6.81 5.55
N LYS A 73 7.54 -7.16 5.04
CA LYS A 73 8.71 -7.46 5.89
C LYS A 73 9.38 -6.16 6.32
N VAL A 74 9.08 -5.75 7.56
CA VAL A 74 9.52 -4.51 8.22
C VAL A 74 11.04 -4.30 8.25
N CYS A 75 11.87 -5.29 7.90
CA CYS A 75 13.35 -5.20 7.92
C CYS A 75 14.03 -5.60 6.59
N GLY A 76 13.32 -5.63 5.45
CA GLY A 76 13.94 -6.09 4.20
C GLY A 76 13.40 -5.52 2.90
N GLU A 77 12.22 -4.90 2.91
CA GLU A 77 11.63 -4.34 1.70
C GLU A 77 12.14 -2.92 1.47
N ASP A 78 12.62 -2.66 0.25
CA ASP A 78 12.91 -1.30 -0.18
C ASP A 78 11.59 -0.50 -0.34
N SER A 79 11.69 0.83 -0.37
CA SER A 79 10.52 1.70 -0.51
C SER A 79 9.73 1.46 -1.81
N TYR A 80 10.36 0.86 -2.82
CA TYR A 80 9.74 0.53 -4.08
C TYR A 80 8.93 -0.77 -4.00
N GLU A 81 9.41 -1.81 -3.33
CA GLU A 81 8.68 -3.05 -3.07
C GLU A 81 7.43 -2.78 -2.23
N VAL A 82 7.54 -1.92 -1.22
CA VAL A 82 6.38 -1.45 -0.44
C VAL A 82 5.36 -0.75 -1.34
N TYR A 83 5.82 0.13 -2.22
CA TYR A 83 4.96 0.84 -3.18
C TYR A 83 4.25 -0.11 -4.16
N LEU A 84 4.96 -1.10 -4.70
CA LEU A 84 4.37 -2.11 -5.58
C LEU A 84 3.32 -2.94 -4.84
N SER A 85 3.63 -3.37 -3.62
CA SER A 85 2.73 -4.17 -2.78
C SER A 85 1.41 -3.44 -2.51
N LEU A 86 1.45 -2.12 -2.30
CA LEU A 86 0.24 -1.30 -2.17
C LEU A 86 -0.62 -1.26 -3.42
N LYS A 87 -0.01 -1.08 -4.59
CA LYS A 87 -0.73 -1.11 -5.87
C LYS A 87 -1.37 -2.46 -6.10
N GLU A 88 -0.62 -3.54 -5.86
CA GLU A 88 -1.13 -4.91 -5.99
C GLU A 88 -2.30 -5.19 -5.03
N MET A 89 -2.24 -4.66 -3.80
CA MET A 89 -3.33 -4.79 -2.84
C MET A 89 -4.56 -4.05 -3.31
N ARG A 90 -4.43 -2.83 -3.84
CA ARG A 90 -5.56 -2.09 -4.40
C ARG A 90 -6.25 -2.87 -5.52
N ASP A 91 -5.47 -3.41 -6.45
CA ASP A 91 -5.98 -4.23 -7.55
C ASP A 91 -6.66 -5.51 -7.03
N ALA A 92 -6.12 -6.11 -5.96
CA ALA A 92 -6.71 -7.28 -5.33
C ALA A 92 -8.05 -6.97 -4.65
N VAL A 93 -8.17 -5.82 -3.97
CA VAL A 93 -9.41 -5.33 -3.34
C VAL A 93 -10.48 -5.11 -4.40
N GLU A 94 -10.12 -4.54 -5.55
CA GLU A 94 -11.02 -4.34 -6.68
C GLU A 94 -11.47 -5.67 -7.29
N LYS A 95 -10.54 -6.58 -7.57
CA LYS A 95 -10.85 -7.94 -8.07
C LYS A 95 -11.69 -8.75 -7.10
N ALA A 96 -11.49 -8.56 -5.80
CA ALA A 96 -12.28 -9.21 -4.76
C ALA A 96 -13.72 -8.66 -4.67
N ASN A 97 -14.06 -7.60 -5.41
CA ASN A 97 -15.33 -6.87 -5.33
C ASN A 97 -15.61 -6.28 -3.95
N LEU A 98 -14.58 -6.03 -3.14
CA LEU A 98 -14.76 -5.42 -1.81
C LEU A 98 -15.28 -4.00 -1.91
N SER A 99 -14.86 -3.25 -2.93
CA SER A 99 -15.33 -1.89 -3.23
C SER A 99 -16.84 -1.80 -3.50
N THR A 100 -17.51 -2.92 -3.78
CA THR A 100 -18.98 -2.98 -3.89
C THR A 100 -19.63 -2.77 -2.53
N PHE A 101 -19.10 -3.40 -1.48
CA PHE A 101 -19.72 -3.46 -0.15
C PHE A 101 -19.06 -2.52 0.85
N PHE A 102 -17.80 -2.18 0.65
CA PHE A 102 -17.01 -1.35 1.55
C PHE A 102 -16.47 -0.12 0.82
N HIS A 103 -16.33 0.98 1.54
CA HIS A 103 -15.61 2.16 1.07
C HIS A 103 -14.28 2.27 1.82
N SER A 104 -13.21 2.56 1.09
CA SER A 104 -11.95 3.03 1.66
C SER A 104 -12.09 4.47 2.11
N ASP A 105 -11.32 4.85 3.12
CA ASP A 105 -11.00 6.26 3.33
C ASP A 105 -9.96 6.68 2.27
N GLU A 106 -10.45 7.17 1.13
CA GLU A 106 -9.61 7.63 0.01
C GLU A 106 -8.67 8.79 0.43
N THR A 107 -9.03 9.55 1.47
CA THR A 107 -8.17 10.62 2.01
C THR A 107 -7.00 10.02 2.75
N GLN A 108 -7.23 9.04 3.63
CA GLN A 108 -6.14 8.30 4.28
C GLN A 108 -5.26 7.57 3.27
N LEU A 109 -5.85 6.93 2.27
CA LEU A 109 -5.10 6.25 1.21
C LEU A 109 -4.19 7.25 0.48
N SER A 110 -4.74 8.39 0.07
CA SER A 110 -3.96 9.43 -0.62
C SER A 110 -2.86 10.01 0.26
N ARG A 111 -3.10 10.21 1.57
CA ARG A 111 -2.04 10.62 2.53
C ARG A 111 -0.88 9.61 2.59
N LYS A 112 -1.19 8.31 2.66
CA LYS A 112 -0.15 7.26 2.70
C LYS A 112 0.66 7.24 1.40
N MET A 113 -0.01 7.38 0.26
CA MET A 113 0.64 7.45 -1.05
C MET A 113 1.56 8.68 -1.15
N ILE A 114 1.10 9.86 -0.70
CA ILE A 114 1.92 11.08 -0.65
C ILE A 114 3.18 10.85 0.17
N GLN A 115 3.05 10.35 1.41
CA GLN A 115 4.19 10.13 2.30
C GLN A 115 5.24 9.21 1.67
N MET A 116 4.82 8.10 1.06
CA MET A 116 5.74 7.21 0.36
C MET A 116 6.41 7.86 -0.84
N THR A 117 5.63 8.52 -1.70
CA THR A 117 6.16 9.11 -2.92
C THR A 117 7.14 10.25 -2.59
N GLN A 118 6.92 10.97 -1.50
CA GLN A 118 7.85 11.97 -0.95
C GLN A 118 9.17 11.35 -0.46
N VAL A 119 9.17 10.13 0.06
CA VAL A 119 10.42 9.40 0.39
C VAL A 119 11.11 8.86 -0.85
N ARG A 120 10.34 8.40 -1.84
CA ARG A 120 10.86 7.69 -3.01
C ARG A 120 11.42 8.61 -4.09
N ILE A 121 10.83 9.79 -4.32
CA ILE A 121 11.35 10.75 -5.32
C ILE A 121 12.81 11.13 -5.02
N PRO A 122 13.20 11.53 -3.80
CA PRO A 122 14.60 11.82 -3.47
C PRO A 122 15.54 10.62 -3.69
N GLN A 123 15.10 9.41 -3.34
CA GLN A 123 15.89 8.20 -3.57
C GLN A 123 16.15 7.95 -5.07
N LEU A 124 15.11 8.12 -5.90
CA LEU A 124 15.24 8.03 -7.36
C LEU A 124 16.12 9.14 -7.92
N GLN A 125 16.03 10.37 -7.40
CA GLN A 125 16.88 11.49 -7.80
C GLN A 125 18.35 11.22 -7.50
N ASN A 126 18.67 10.70 -6.31
CA ASN A 126 20.03 10.31 -5.93
C ASN A 126 20.56 9.17 -6.80
N LEU A 127 19.75 8.15 -7.07
CA LEU A 127 20.12 7.07 -7.98
C LEU A 127 20.35 7.60 -9.40
N ASN A 128 19.48 8.49 -9.89
CA ASN A 128 19.59 9.09 -11.21
C ASN A 128 20.84 9.95 -11.37
N ALA A 129 21.27 10.64 -10.31
CA ALA A 129 22.52 11.41 -10.34
C ALA A 129 23.74 10.49 -10.60
N THR A 130 23.65 9.23 -10.20
CA THR A 130 24.72 8.23 -10.41
C THR A 130 24.56 7.47 -11.73
N THR A 131 23.33 7.08 -12.09
CA THR A 131 23.08 6.15 -13.21
C THR A 131 22.58 6.83 -14.49
N GLY A 132 21.96 8.00 -14.39
CA GLY A 132 21.32 8.72 -15.48
C GLY A 132 20.07 8.05 -16.08
N LYS A 133 19.55 6.97 -15.48
CA LYS A 133 18.53 6.09 -16.09
C LYS A 133 17.12 6.19 -15.49
N GLU A 134 16.93 6.92 -14.40
CA GLU A 134 15.65 6.96 -13.65
C GLU A 134 14.75 8.14 -14.02
N GLY A 135 15.12 8.98 -15.00
CA GLY A 135 14.40 10.21 -15.34
C GLY A 135 12.90 10.04 -15.62
N GLU A 136 12.52 9.02 -16.40
CA GLU A 136 11.11 8.74 -16.68
C GLU A 136 10.33 8.26 -15.45
N ARG A 137 11.00 7.51 -14.57
CA ARG A 137 10.41 7.01 -13.33
C ARG A 137 10.18 8.14 -12.33
N ILE A 138 11.11 9.08 -12.22
CA ILE A 138 10.95 10.30 -11.40
C ILE A 138 9.72 11.09 -11.86
N LYS A 139 9.56 11.31 -13.18
CA LYS A 139 8.39 12.00 -13.74
C LYS A 139 7.08 11.27 -13.40
N ALA A 140 7.07 9.94 -13.51
CA ALA A 140 5.90 9.13 -13.19
C ALA A 140 5.52 9.26 -11.71
N GLU A 141 6.50 9.19 -10.80
CA GLU A 141 6.25 9.36 -9.35
C GLU A 141 5.79 10.78 -9.01
N GLN A 142 6.38 11.82 -9.60
CA GLN A 142 5.93 13.21 -9.43
C GLN A 142 4.47 13.39 -9.88
N ARG A 143 4.10 12.79 -11.01
CA ARG A 143 2.71 12.84 -11.49
C ARG A 143 1.74 12.14 -10.53
N GLN A 144 2.14 11.01 -9.94
CA GLN A 144 1.32 10.32 -8.94
C GLN A 144 1.18 11.15 -7.66
N LEU A 145 2.27 11.80 -7.22
CA LEU A 145 2.24 12.71 -6.08
C LEU A 145 1.21 13.82 -6.30
N GLU A 146 1.26 14.51 -7.44
CA GLU A 146 0.29 15.57 -7.77
C GLU A 146 -1.16 15.08 -7.79
N ILE A 147 -1.40 13.85 -8.28
CA ILE A 147 -2.75 13.26 -8.30
C ILE A 147 -3.26 13.06 -6.87
N HIS A 148 -2.43 12.51 -5.99
CA HIS A 148 -2.84 12.26 -4.60
C HIS A 148 -2.95 13.55 -3.78
N GLU A 149 -2.07 14.54 -4.00
CA GLU A 149 -2.17 15.85 -3.36
C GLU A 149 -3.47 16.56 -3.75
N LYS A 150 -3.86 16.50 -5.03
CA LYS A 150 -5.16 17.05 -5.50
C LYS A 150 -6.37 16.28 -4.95
N ALA A 151 -6.23 15.00 -4.64
CA ALA A 151 -7.32 14.20 -4.10
C ALA A 151 -7.67 14.54 -2.64
N ILE A 152 -6.79 15.27 -1.93
CA ILE A 152 -6.98 15.64 -0.51
C ILE A 152 -6.97 17.15 -0.25
N ALA A 153 -6.85 17.96 -1.31
CA ALA A 153 -6.89 19.43 -1.26
C ALA A 153 -8.34 19.94 -1.30
#